data_AF-A0A7S0R1B5-F1
#
_entry.id   AF-A0A7S0R1B5-F1
#
_cell.length_a   1.000
_cell.length_b   1.000
_cell.length_c   1.000
_cell.angle_alpha   90.00
_cell.angle_beta   90.00
_cell.angle_gamma   90.00
#
_symmetry.space_group_name_H-M   'P 1'
#
loop_
_entity.id
_entity.type
_entity.pdbx_description
1 polymer ?
#
loop_
_entity_poly.entity_id
_entity_poly.type
_entity_poly.pdbx_seq_one_letter_code
_entity_poly.pdbx_strand_id
1 'polypeptide(L)'
;MHLIRYLEEIFENLAVESCDPRFAEASSASDLSLCDVILAMYENNPRALHTISDKTADLFFNALKLQLHLRPKYLQMLGAIMAHRSDDLSQNKIIVCQKFLENPSLFPETRKRGEVVLVKMPTISKAGSTWADIRDLMQDELDREYYCQYVNLLSCFLHGRTRSVDENRGKLSKAGLLSFELCFTCLQCEQLPPSIRAAYCRLLIDVFIDVPPQEEKQVCEDLQIWSEMYSQPLRTNESLDCSLEDLMGLK
;
A
#
# COMPACT_ATOMS: atom_id res chain seq x y z
N MET A 1 -14.24 -4.47 -24.19
CA MET A 1 -15.12 -3.30 -24.42
C MET A 1 -16.42 -3.34 -23.59
N HIS A 2 -17.09 -4.50 -23.42
CA HIS A 2 -18.31 -4.60 -22.58
C HIS A 2 -18.07 -4.43 -21.07
N LEU A 3 -16.90 -4.84 -20.57
CA LEU A 3 -16.59 -4.78 -19.13
C LEU A 3 -16.39 -3.35 -18.60
N ILE A 4 -15.84 -2.44 -19.42
CA ILE A 4 -15.63 -1.03 -19.04
C ILE A 4 -16.98 -0.32 -18.91
N ARG A 5 -17.90 -0.53 -19.85
CA ARG A 5 -19.27 -0.01 -19.75
C ARG A 5 -20.01 -0.58 -18.54
N TYR A 6 -19.83 -1.87 -18.26
CA TYR A 6 -20.42 -2.50 -17.08
C TYR A 6 -19.84 -1.92 -15.78
N LEU A 7 -18.54 -1.61 -15.75
CA LEU A 7 -17.89 -0.94 -14.63
C LEU A 7 -18.35 0.52 -14.49
N GLU A 8 -18.49 1.27 -15.58
CA GLU A 8 -19.05 2.63 -15.57
C GLU A 8 -20.48 2.63 -15.03
N GLU A 9 -21.32 1.72 -15.50
CA GLU A 9 -22.71 1.53 -15.05
C GLU A 9 -22.78 1.09 -13.58
N ILE A 10 -21.85 0.25 -13.13
CA ILE A 10 -21.68 -0.13 -11.73
C ILE A 10 -21.21 1.05 -10.87
N PHE A 11 -20.27 1.87 -11.35
CA PHE A 11 -19.77 3.02 -10.60
C PHE A 11 -20.83 4.12 -10.52
N GLU A 12 -21.62 4.30 -11.57
CA GLU A 12 -22.83 5.12 -11.55
C GLU A 12 -23.83 4.59 -10.52
N ASN A 13 -24.08 3.27 -10.50
CA ASN A 13 -24.97 2.65 -9.50
C ASN A 13 -24.43 2.76 -8.06
N LEU A 14 -23.12 2.61 -7.84
CA LEU A 14 -22.48 2.81 -6.54
C LEU A 14 -22.55 4.26 -6.07
N ALA A 15 -22.45 5.23 -7.00
CA ALA A 15 -22.65 6.63 -6.70
C ALA A 15 -24.11 6.93 -6.33
N VAL A 16 -25.08 6.26 -6.97
CA VAL A 16 -26.50 6.35 -6.64
C VAL A 16 -26.81 5.72 -5.27
N GLU A 17 -26.28 4.53 -4.96
CA GLU A 17 -26.41 3.88 -3.66
C GLU A 17 -25.80 4.71 -2.52
N SER A 18 -24.73 5.46 -2.79
CA SER A 18 -24.12 6.36 -1.80
C SER A 18 -24.97 7.61 -1.51
N CYS A 19 -25.91 7.97 -2.40
CA CYS A 19 -26.74 9.16 -2.29
C CYS A 19 -28.13 8.91 -1.65
N ASP A 20 -28.67 7.68 -1.64
CA ASP A 20 -29.99 7.38 -1.05
C ASP A 20 -29.87 6.56 0.26
N PRO A 21 -30.23 7.14 1.44
CA PRO A 21 -30.09 6.48 2.72
C PRO A 21 -30.93 5.19 2.87
N ARG A 22 -31.93 4.95 2.00
CA ARG A 22 -32.73 3.72 2.02
C ARG A 22 -32.00 2.49 1.47
N PHE A 23 -30.99 2.69 0.62
CA PHE A 23 -30.17 1.59 0.08
C PHE A 23 -29.03 1.20 1.00
N ALA A 24 -28.54 2.12 1.84
CA ALA A 24 -27.51 1.85 2.83
C ALA A 24 -27.96 0.82 3.90
N GLU A 25 -29.24 0.82 4.26
CA GLU A 25 -29.83 -0.14 5.20
C GLU A 25 -30.11 -1.51 4.53
N ALA A 26 -30.52 -1.51 3.25
CA ALA A 26 -30.86 -2.72 2.51
C ALA A 26 -29.64 -3.58 2.11
N SER A 27 -28.47 -2.97 1.89
CA SER A 27 -27.23 -3.68 1.53
C SER A 27 -26.54 -4.40 2.70
N SER A 28 -27.05 -4.27 3.94
CA SER A 28 -26.49 -4.92 5.12
C SER A 28 -26.88 -6.39 5.29
N ALA A 29 -27.82 -6.89 4.46
CA ALA A 29 -28.47 -8.19 4.66
C ALA A 29 -28.28 -9.22 3.53
N SER A 30 -27.43 -8.97 2.52
CA SER A 30 -27.15 -9.92 1.44
C SER A 30 -25.65 -10.24 1.30
N ASP A 31 -25.31 -11.52 1.48
CA ASP A 31 -23.98 -12.13 1.67
C ASP A 31 -22.93 -12.00 0.53
N LEU A 32 -23.06 -11.04 -0.38
CA LEU A 32 -21.95 -10.60 -1.25
C LEU A 32 -22.26 -9.18 -1.70
N SER A 33 -21.54 -8.19 -1.17
CA SER A 33 -21.73 -6.83 -1.67
C SER A 33 -21.15 -6.73 -3.08
N LEU A 34 -21.74 -5.89 -3.93
CA LEU A 34 -21.25 -5.65 -5.29
C LEU A 34 -19.74 -5.31 -5.30
N CYS A 35 -19.25 -4.63 -4.26
CA CYS A 35 -17.83 -4.37 -4.07
C CYS A 35 -16.99 -5.64 -3.92
N ASP A 36 -17.49 -6.67 -3.23
CA ASP A 36 -16.78 -7.94 -3.01
C ASP A 36 -16.66 -8.73 -4.32
N VAL A 37 -17.71 -8.72 -5.15
CA VAL A 37 -17.67 -9.32 -6.50
C VAL A 37 -16.66 -8.59 -7.38
N ILE A 38 -16.64 -7.26 -7.34
CA ILE A 38 -15.73 -6.46 -8.15
C ILE A 38 -14.28 -6.62 -7.70
N LEU A 39 -14.03 -6.62 -6.39
CA LEU A 39 -12.70 -6.91 -5.81
C LEU A 39 -12.22 -8.28 -6.28
N ALA A 40 -13.05 -9.31 -6.14
CA ALA A 40 -12.72 -10.66 -6.59
C ALA A 40 -12.46 -10.71 -8.10
N MET A 41 -13.19 -9.95 -8.92
CA MET A 41 -12.91 -9.87 -10.35
C MET A 41 -11.56 -9.23 -10.64
N TYR A 42 -11.21 -8.14 -9.95
CA TYR A 42 -9.94 -7.43 -10.16
C TYR A 42 -8.73 -8.20 -9.66
N GLU A 43 -8.87 -8.93 -8.57
CA GLU A 43 -7.81 -9.79 -8.03
C GLU A 43 -7.54 -10.99 -8.95
N ASN A 44 -8.59 -11.59 -9.52
CA ASN A 44 -8.47 -12.84 -10.28
C ASN A 44 -8.32 -12.67 -11.80
N ASN A 45 -8.64 -11.49 -12.36
CA ASN A 45 -8.62 -11.27 -13.82
C ASN A 45 -7.77 -10.05 -14.22
N PRO A 46 -6.42 -10.14 -14.19
CA PRO A 46 -5.53 -9.06 -14.62
C PRO A 46 -5.77 -8.59 -16.05
N ARG A 47 -6.23 -9.49 -16.94
CA ARG A 47 -6.52 -9.17 -18.35
C ARG A 47 -7.82 -8.38 -18.54
N ALA A 48 -8.70 -8.40 -17.56
CA ALA A 48 -9.94 -7.61 -17.57
C ALA A 48 -9.66 -6.15 -17.22
N LEU A 49 -8.55 -5.87 -16.55
CA LEU A 49 -8.00 -4.54 -16.36
C LEU A 49 -7.31 -4.10 -17.65
N HIS A 50 -8.04 -3.34 -18.46
CA HIS A 50 -7.41 -2.46 -19.43
C HIS A 50 -6.97 -1.16 -18.73
N THR A 51 -6.16 -0.35 -19.41
CA THR A 51 -5.81 1.00 -18.94
C THR A 51 -7.09 1.76 -18.58
N ILE A 52 -7.18 2.18 -17.33
CA ILE A 52 -8.32 2.94 -16.81
C ILE A 52 -8.23 4.34 -17.40
N SER A 53 -9.34 4.82 -17.93
CA SER A 53 -9.41 6.19 -18.44
C SER A 53 -9.47 7.20 -17.29
N ASP A 54 -9.01 8.42 -17.55
CA ASP A 54 -9.09 9.52 -16.57
C ASP A 54 -10.54 9.75 -16.07
N LYS A 55 -11.53 9.58 -16.97
CA LYS A 55 -12.96 9.69 -16.65
C LYS A 55 -13.42 8.63 -15.66
N THR A 56 -12.96 7.39 -15.82
CA THR A 56 -13.32 6.29 -14.93
C THR A 56 -12.68 6.50 -13.55
N ALA A 57 -11.46 7.02 -13.50
CA ALA A 57 -10.85 7.44 -12.24
C ALA A 57 -11.65 8.57 -11.58
N ASP A 58 -12.06 9.60 -12.34
CA ASP A 58 -12.88 10.70 -11.82
C ASP A 58 -14.21 10.21 -11.21
N LEU A 59 -14.90 9.27 -11.87
CA LEU A 59 -16.11 8.65 -11.33
C LEU A 59 -15.85 8.01 -9.96
N PHE A 60 -14.74 7.30 -9.81
CA PHE A 60 -14.37 6.66 -8.55
C PHE A 60 -14.12 7.68 -7.43
N PHE A 61 -13.34 8.73 -7.72
CA PHE A 61 -13.04 9.78 -6.74
C PHE A 61 -14.28 10.63 -6.41
N ASN A 62 -15.19 10.82 -7.35
CA ASN A 62 -16.49 11.44 -7.08
C ASN A 62 -17.37 10.55 -6.21
N ALA A 63 -17.39 9.24 -6.43
CA ALA A 63 -18.07 8.31 -5.55
C ALA A 63 -17.49 8.35 -4.12
N LEU A 64 -16.16 8.44 -3.96
CA LEU A 64 -15.51 8.65 -2.67
C LEU A 64 -15.93 9.96 -1.99
N LYS A 65 -16.06 11.06 -2.74
CA LYS A 65 -16.54 12.35 -2.21
C LYS A 65 -17.97 12.31 -1.70
N LEU A 66 -18.82 11.54 -2.38
CA LEU A 66 -20.25 11.42 -2.05
C LEU A 66 -20.51 10.47 -0.89
N GLN A 67 -19.48 9.79 -0.37
CA GLN A 67 -19.64 8.89 0.77
C GLN A 67 -20.09 9.64 2.02
N LEU A 68 -21.16 9.13 2.63
CA LEU A 68 -21.65 9.57 3.93
C LEU A 68 -20.86 8.95 5.10
N HIS A 69 -20.13 7.86 4.85
CA HIS A 69 -19.38 7.09 5.85
C HIS A 69 -18.05 6.59 5.29
N LEU A 70 -17.03 6.45 6.14
CA LEU A 70 -15.77 5.81 5.78
C LEU A 70 -16.02 4.35 5.39
N ARG A 71 -15.61 3.98 4.17
CA ARG A 71 -15.74 2.60 3.69
C ARG A 71 -14.38 2.08 3.21
N PRO A 72 -13.66 1.27 4.02
CA PRO A 72 -12.32 0.76 3.68
C PRO A 72 -12.27 0.02 2.34
N LYS A 73 -13.35 -0.69 1.98
CA LYS A 73 -13.47 -1.45 0.73
C LYS A 73 -13.18 -0.60 -0.53
N TYR A 74 -13.49 0.69 -0.54
CA TYR A 74 -13.20 1.53 -1.71
C TYR A 74 -11.70 1.79 -1.87
N LEU A 75 -10.96 1.96 -0.77
CA LEU A 75 -9.50 2.06 -0.83
C LEU A 75 -8.88 0.73 -1.29
N GLN A 76 -9.44 -0.40 -0.84
CA GLN A 76 -9.02 -1.72 -1.30
C GLN A 76 -9.23 -1.89 -2.81
N MET A 77 -10.36 -1.42 -3.36
CA MET A 77 -10.63 -1.46 -4.79
C MET A 77 -9.61 -0.64 -5.59
N LEU A 78 -9.26 0.56 -5.13
CA LEU A 78 -8.18 1.36 -5.74
C LEU A 78 -6.84 0.61 -5.69
N GLY A 79 -6.55 -0.04 -4.57
CA GLY A 79 -5.37 -0.89 -4.42
C GLY A 79 -5.36 -2.02 -5.45
N ALA A 80 -6.45 -2.77 -5.58
CA ALA A 80 -6.58 -3.89 -6.51
C ALA A 80 -6.42 -3.48 -7.98
N ILE A 81 -6.98 -2.32 -8.35
CA ILE A 81 -6.82 -1.71 -9.68
C ILE A 81 -5.33 -1.48 -10.04
N MET A 82 -4.50 -1.18 -9.05
CA MET A 82 -3.07 -0.86 -9.22
C MET A 82 -2.12 -2.01 -8.88
N ALA A 83 -2.61 -3.09 -8.26
CA ALA A 83 -1.78 -4.15 -7.69
C ALA A 83 -1.00 -4.96 -8.73
N HIS A 84 -1.39 -4.87 -10.00
CA HIS A 84 -0.82 -5.69 -11.06
C HIS A 84 0.53 -5.18 -11.55
N ARG A 85 1.46 -6.12 -11.75
CA ARG A 85 2.87 -5.88 -12.09
C ARG A 85 3.15 -5.73 -13.59
N SER A 86 2.14 -5.84 -14.45
CA SER A 86 2.33 -5.69 -15.89
C SER A 86 2.63 -4.23 -16.23
N ASP A 87 3.64 -4.00 -17.08
CA ASP A 87 4.01 -2.67 -17.55
C ASP A 87 2.83 -1.90 -18.16
N ASP A 88 1.89 -2.60 -18.81
CA ASP A 88 0.66 -2.05 -19.41
C ASP A 88 -0.26 -1.34 -18.40
N LEU A 89 -0.17 -1.70 -17.11
CA LEU A 89 -0.98 -1.14 -16.03
C LEU A 89 -0.22 -0.08 -15.22
N SER A 90 1.04 0.20 -15.57
CA SER A 90 1.84 1.29 -14.97
C SER A 90 1.17 2.66 -15.15
N GLN A 91 0.43 2.85 -16.24
CA GLN A 91 -0.33 4.09 -16.46
C GLN A 91 -1.46 4.28 -15.45
N ASN A 92 -2.12 3.20 -15.00
CA ASN A 92 -3.16 3.30 -13.97
C ASN A 92 -2.59 3.85 -12.66
N LYS A 93 -1.37 3.42 -12.29
CA LYS A 93 -0.69 3.96 -11.10
C LYS A 93 -0.47 5.47 -11.20
N ILE A 94 -0.13 5.99 -12.38
CA ILE A 94 0.09 7.44 -12.58
C ILE A 94 -1.23 8.19 -12.50
N ILE A 95 -2.26 7.73 -13.21
CA ILE A 95 -3.59 8.39 -13.25
C ILE A 95 -4.19 8.43 -11.84
N VAL A 96 -4.24 7.27 -11.17
CA VAL A 96 -4.82 7.19 -9.82
C VAL A 96 -3.99 8.00 -8.82
N CYS A 97 -2.65 7.99 -8.91
CA CYS A 97 -1.80 8.80 -8.02
C CYS A 97 -2.03 10.30 -8.23
N GLN A 98 -2.23 10.73 -9.47
CA GLN A 98 -2.52 12.12 -9.79
C GLN A 98 -3.86 12.55 -9.18
N LYS A 99 -4.93 11.78 -9.40
CA LYS A 99 -6.24 12.05 -8.81
C LYS A 99 -6.24 11.97 -7.28
N PHE A 100 -5.44 11.08 -6.71
CA PHE A 100 -5.23 10.98 -5.27
C PHE A 100 -4.65 12.29 -4.70
N LEU A 101 -3.63 12.85 -5.35
CA LEU A 101 -3.00 14.10 -4.94
C LEU A 101 -3.89 15.34 -5.15
N GLU A 102 -4.80 15.30 -6.12
CA GLU A 102 -5.78 16.36 -6.37
C GLU A 102 -6.89 16.41 -5.32
N ASN A 103 -7.10 15.33 -4.57
CA ASN A 103 -8.19 15.20 -3.60
C ASN A 103 -7.69 14.82 -2.18
N PRO A 104 -6.79 15.62 -1.58
CA PRO A 104 -6.14 15.27 -0.31
C PRO A 104 -7.12 15.17 0.87
N SER A 105 -8.25 15.87 0.82
CA SER A 105 -9.27 15.85 1.89
C SER A 105 -10.01 14.53 2.05
N LEU A 106 -9.90 13.62 1.07
CA LEU A 106 -10.53 12.30 1.10
C LEU A 106 -9.70 11.27 1.87
N PHE A 107 -8.44 11.59 2.18
CA PHE A 107 -7.50 10.64 2.74
C PHE A 107 -7.00 11.09 4.12
N PRO A 108 -6.53 10.15 4.96
CA PRO A 108 -5.90 10.48 6.22
C PRO A 108 -4.65 11.33 6.01
N GLU A 109 -4.49 12.37 6.82
CA GLU A 109 -3.23 13.12 6.93
C GLU A 109 -2.43 12.55 8.11
N THR A 110 -1.12 12.37 7.93
CA THR A 110 -0.24 11.85 8.99
C THR A 110 0.97 12.75 9.17
N ARG A 111 1.35 13.03 10.42
CA ARG A 111 2.60 13.74 10.72
C ARG A 111 3.22 13.24 12.01
N LYS A 112 4.55 13.25 12.05
CA LYS A 112 5.33 12.98 13.26
C LYS A 112 5.55 14.27 14.06
N ARG A 113 5.36 14.24 15.37
CA ARG A 113 5.66 15.33 16.30
C ARG A 113 6.42 14.77 17.51
N GLY A 114 7.75 14.84 17.46
CA GLY A 114 8.60 14.14 18.42
C GLY A 114 8.46 12.63 18.26
N GLU A 115 8.22 11.92 19.37
CA GLU A 115 8.02 10.46 19.39
C GLU A 115 6.58 10.03 19.06
N VAL A 116 5.66 10.98 18.87
CA VAL A 116 4.24 10.69 18.63
C VAL A 116 3.90 10.89 17.16
N VAL A 117 3.13 9.95 16.61
CA VAL A 117 2.55 10.07 15.28
C VAL A 117 1.09 10.50 15.42
N LEU A 118 0.77 11.63 14.80
CA LEU A 118 -0.57 12.19 14.78
C LEU A 118 -1.22 11.89 13.44
N VAL A 119 -2.47 11.44 13.49
CA VAL A 119 -3.31 11.16 12.33
C VAL A 119 -4.54 12.04 12.40
N LYS A 120 -4.95 12.55 11.24
CA LYS A 120 -6.19 13.28 11.06
C LYS A 120 -7.00 12.55 9.99
N MET A 121 -8.08 11.89 10.42
CA MET A 121 -8.97 11.13 9.53
C MET A 121 -9.83 12.07 8.67
N PRO A 122 -10.21 11.69 7.45
CA PRO A 122 -11.03 12.53 6.60
C PRO A 122 -12.40 12.81 7.24
N THR A 123 -12.95 14.01 7.00
CA THR A 123 -14.13 14.60 7.68
C THR A 123 -15.47 13.89 7.41
N ILE A 124 -15.43 12.65 6.92
CA ILE A 124 -16.59 11.84 6.58
C ILE A 124 -17.20 11.21 7.86
N SER A 125 -16.47 11.17 8.98
CA SER A 125 -17.02 10.79 10.29
C SER A 125 -17.55 12.03 11.04
N LYS A 126 -18.66 11.87 11.78
CA LYS A 126 -19.45 12.95 12.43
C LYS A 126 -18.75 13.73 13.55
N ALA A 127 -17.45 13.56 13.76
CA ALA A 127 -16.66 14.40 14.64
C ALA A 127 -15.66 15.18 13.79
N GLY A 128 -15.59 16.50 13.98
CA GLY A 128 -14.62 17.34 13.26
C GLY A 128 -13.25 16.68 13.23
N SER A 129 -12.68 16.60 12.02
CA SER A 129 -11.39 15.96 11.75
C SER A 129 -10.29 16.65 12.56
N THR A 130 -10.01 16.10 13.74
CA THR A 130 -9.00 16.60 14.66
C THR A 130 -7.79 15.68 14.60
N TRP A 131 -6.62 16.26 14.88
CA TRP A 131 -5.40 15.48 15.00
C TRP A 131 -5.47 14.65 16.29
N ALA A 132 -5.43 13.33 16.14
CA ALA A 132 -5.39 12.37 17.24
C ALA A 132 -4.07 11.60 17.21
N ASP A 133 -3.67 11.06 18.36
CA ASP A 133 -2.58 10.09 18.41
C ASP A 133 -3.00 8.82 17.65
N ILE A 134 -2.11 8.29 16.82
CA ILE A 134 -2.37 7.06 16.07
C ILE A 134 -2.76 5.91 17.01
N ARG A 135 -2.22 5.85 18.23
CA ARG A 135 -2.49 4.78 19.20
C ARG A 135 -3.93 4.78 19.70
N ASP A 136 -4.48 5.97 19.91
CA ASP A 136 -5.86 6.15 20.35
C ASP A 136 -6.82 5.91 19.19
N LEU A 137 -6.46 6.40 18.00
CA LEU A 137 -7.28 6.26 16.80
C LEU A 137 -7.43 4.80 16.35
N MET A 138 -6.36 4.00 16.46
CA MET A 138 -6.37 2.60 16.01
C MET A 138 -7.14 1.65 16.96
N GLN A 139 -7.72 2.16 18.05
CA GLN A 139 -8.64 1.40 18.91
C GLN A 139 -9.99 1.16 18.23
N ASP A 140 -10.47 2.13 17.46
CA ASP A 140 -11.68 1.98 16.65
C ASP A 140 -11.40 1.07 15.45
N GLU A 141 -12.27 0.07 15.24
CA GLU A 141 -12.07 -0.94 14.20
C GLU A 141 -12.19 -0.36 12.79
N LEU A 142 -13.14 0.56 12.57
CA LEU A 142 -13.39 1.16 11.27
C LEU A 142 -12.26 2.11 10.88
N ASP A 143 -11.83 2.97 11.81
CA ASP A 143 -10.71 3.88 11.59
C ASP A 143 -9.42 3.11 11.35
N ARG A 144 -9.19 2.04 12.13
CA ARG A 144 -8.04 1.14 11.96
C ARG A 144 -8.04 0.47 10.58
N GLU A 145 -9.17 -0.12 10.16
CA GLU A 145 -9.24 -0.79 8.88
C GLU A 145 -9.06 0.20 7.73
N TYR A 146 -9.73 1.35 7.78
CA TYR A 146 -9.62 2.40 6.78
C TYR A 146 -8.17 2.91 6.66
N TYR A 147 -7.54 3.22 7.80
CA TYR A 147 -6.16 3.69 7.84
C TYR A 147 -5.18 2.61 7.34
N CYS A 148 -5.41 1.34 7.69
CA CYS A 148 -4.62 0.23 7.16
C CYS A 148 -4.71 0.16 5.63
N GLN A 149 -5.91 0.27 5.06
CA GLN A 149 -6.09 0.26 3.61
C GLN A 149 -5.46 1.49 2.94
N TYR A 150 -5.48 2.64 3.61
CA TYR A 150 -4.77 3.83 3.15
C TYR A 150 -3.25 3.62 3.07
N VAL A 151 -2.62 3.06 4.11
CA VAL A 151 -1.17 2.77 4.10
C VAL A 151 -0.82 1.72 3.03
N ASN A 152 -1.68 0.71 2.86
CA ASN A 152 -1.54 -0.27 1.78
C ASN A 152 -1.67 0.38 0.39
N LEU A 153 -2.58 1.33 0.22
CA LEU A 153 -2.75 2.08 -1.02
C LEU A 153 -1.48 2.87 -1.39
N LEU A 154 -0.85 3.52 -0.40
CA LEU A 154 0.45 4.18 -0.58
C LEU A 154 1.52 3.20 -1.07
N SER A 155 1.53 1.99 -0.52
CA SER A 155 2.44 0.93 -0.95
C SER A 155 2.17 0.50 -2.40
N CYS A 156 0.89 0.37 -2.80
CA CYS A 156 0.51 0.01 -4.17
C CYS A 156 1.01 1.03 -5.22
N PHE A 157 0.99 2.33 -4.91
CA PHE A 157 1.55 3.37 -5.79
C PHE A 157 3.05 3.20 -6.04
N LEU A 158 3.75 2.58 -5.09
CA LEU A 158 5.20 2.51 -5.03
C LEU A 158 5.77 1.11 -5.23
N HIS A 159 4.91 0.12 -5.39
CA HIS A 159 5.33 -1.27 -5.55
C HIS A 159 5.98 -1.51 -6.92
N GLY A 160 7.18 -2.09 -6.88
CA GLY A 160 7.97 -2.48 -8.06
C GLY A 160 8.93 -1.40 -8.58
N ARG A 161 9.74 -1.77 -9.58
CA ARG A 161 10.81 -0.92 -10.13
C ARG A 161 10.49 -0.47 -11.56
N THR A 162 9.50 0.41 -11.69
CA THR A 162 9.11 0.97 -12.99
C THR A 162 9.25 2.48 -13.00
N ARG A 163 9.38 3.09 -14.19
CA ARG A 163 9.41 4.55 -14.34
C ARG A 163 8.19 5.25 -13.73
N SER A 164 7.02 4.61 -13.78
CA SER A 164 5.79 5.13 -13.18
C SER A 164 5.88 5.25 -11.66
N VAL A 165 6.54 4.27 -11.01
CA VAL A 165 6.78 4.26 -9.58
C VAL A 165 7.74 5.37 -9.19
N ASP A 166 8.82 5.58 -9.94
CA ASP A 166 9.77 6.67 -9.66
C ASP A 166 9.12 8.04 -9.76
N GLU A 167 8.24 8.24 -10.76
CA GLU A 167 7.44 9.46 -10.89
C GLU A 167 6.51 9.66 -9.70
N ASN A 168 5.74 8.63 -9.33
CA ASN A 168 4.83 8.67 -8.19
C ASN A 168 5.57 8.91 -6.87
N ARG A 169 6.72 8.27 -6.67
CA ARG A 169 7.61 8.49 -5.51
C ARG A 169 8.00 9.95 -5.39
N GLY A 170 8.43 10.57 -6.50
CA GLY A 170 8.76 11.99 -6.54
C GLY A 170 7.57 12.89 -6.15
N LYS A 171 6.36 12.58 -6.64
CA LYS A 171 5.14 13.35 -6.33
C LYS A 171 4.71 13.19 -4.86
N LEU A 172 4.64 11.95 -4.36
CA LEU A 172 4.22 11.63 -3.00
C LEU A 172 5.22 12.15 -1.95
N SER A 173 6.53 12.09 -2.23
CA SER A 173 7.56 12.70 -1.38
C SER A 173 7.42 14.22 -1.32
N LYS A 174 7.16 14.89 -2.45
CA LYS A 174 6.90 16.35 -2.48
C LYS A 174 5.64 16.74 -1.71
N ALA A 175 4.64 15.86 -1.71
CA ALA A 175 3.42 16.03 -0.91
C ALA A 175 3.63 15.75 0.60
N GLY A 176 4.83 15.33 1.01
CA GLY A 176 5.15 15.06 2.43
C GLY A 176 4.54 13.78 2.97
N LEU A 177 4.09 12.86 2.11
CA LEU A 177 3.41 11.63 2.50
C LEU A 177 4.37 10.46 2.79
N LEU A 178 5.63 10.58 2.35
CA LEU A 178 6.65 9.54 2.47
C LEU A 178 7.77 10.00 3.40
N SER A 179 7.68 9.64 4.68
CA SER A 179 8.73 9.92 5.68
C SER A 179 9.24 8.63 6.29
N PHE A 180 10.56 8.39 6.17
CA PHE A 180 11.22 7.22 6.76
C PHE A 180 11.02 7.19 8.26
N GLU A 181 11.29 8.31 8.93
CA GLU A 181 11.15 8.42 10.38
C GLU A 181 9.74 8.11 10.86
N LEU A 182 8.72 8.59 10.14
CA LEU A 182 7.32 8.32 10.47
C LEU A 182 7.02 6.82 10.36
N CYS A 183 7.39 6.22 9.24
CA CYS A 183 7.12 4.79 9.00
C CYS A 183 7.86 3.92 10.02
N PHE A 184 9.10 4.26 10.33
CA PHE A 184 9.92 3.54 11.31
C PHE A 184 9.38 3.68 12.73
N THR A 185 8.98 4.89 13.15
CA THR A 185 8.32 5.11 14.45
C THR A 185 7.03 4.29 14.57
N CYS A 186 6.19 4.23 13.52
CA CYS A 186 5.00 3.40 13.53
C CYS A 186 5.32 1.90 13.61
N LEU A 187 6.37 1.44 12.91
CA LEU A 187 6.79 0.04 12.95
C LEU A 187 7.26 -0.40 14.35
N GLN A 188 8.00 0.48 15.04
CA GLN A 188 8.53 0.22 16.39
C GLN A 188 7.48 0.33 17.50
N CYS A 189 6.34 0.97 17.24
CA CYS A 189 5.32 1.18 18.26
C CYS A 189 4.55 -0.12 18.56
N GLU A 190 4.93 -0.84 19.61
CA GLU A 190 4.31 -2.12 20.01
C GLU A 190 2.81 -1.99 20.35
N GLN A 191 2.38 -0.80 20.74
CA GLN A 191 0.97 -0.48 21.04
C GLN A 191 0.09 -0.46 19.78
N LEU A 192 0.69 -0.36 18.58
CA LEU A 192 -0.05 -0.41 17.34
C LEU A 192 -0.44 -1.85 16.96
N PRO A 193 -1.65 -2.03 16.41
CA PRO A 193 -2.10 -3.32 15.90
C PRO A 193 -1.09 -3.93 14.90
N PRO A 194 -0.89 -5.26 14.92
CA PRO A 194 0.03 -5.93 14.00
C PRO A 194 -0.24 -5.65 12.53
N SER A 195 -1.51 -5.48 12.13
CA SER A 195 -1.91 -5.14 10.76
C SER A 195 -1.36 -3.79 10.30
N ILE A 196 -1.41 -2.76 11.15
CA ILE A 196 -0.87 -1.43 10.86
C ILE A 196 0.65 -1.49 10.75
N ARG A 197 1.31 -2.19 11.68
CA ARG A 197 2.77 -2.37 11.63
C ARG A 197 3.20 -3.12 10.37
N ALA A 198 2.46 -4.16 9.96
CA ALA A 198 2.71 -4.88 8.72
C ALA A 198 2.53 -3.98 7.48
N ALA A 199 1.49 -3.14 7.45
CA ALA A 199 1.28 -2.17 6.38
C ALA A 199 2.43 -1.17 6.26
N TYR A 200 2.92 -0.63 7.38
CA TYR A 200 4.11 0.24 7.39
C TYR A 200 5.39 -0.49 7.02
N CYS A 201 5.55 -1.76 7.41
CA CYS A 201 6.68 -2.58 7.00
C CYS A 201 6.72 -2.73 5.47
N ARG A 202 5.56 -3.02 4.85
CA ARG A 202 5.43 -3.08 3.40
C ARG A 202 5.75 -1.75 2.74
N LEU A 203 5.20 -0.65 3.27
CA LEU A 203 5.48 0.69 2.77
C LEU A 203 6.98 1.02 2.85
N LEU A 204 7.65 0.67 3.96
CA LEU A 204 9.09 0.87 4.10
C LEU A 204 9.88 0.10 3.04
N ILE A 205 9.48 -1.13 2.74
CA ILE A 205 10.10 -1.94 1.70
C ILE A 205 9.94 -1.23 0.35
N ASP A 206 8.71 -0.93 -0.07
CA ASP A 206 8.44 -0.33 -1.39
C ASP A 206 9.03 1.10 -1.52
N VAL A 207 9.15 1.84 -0.41
CA VAL A 207 9.63 3.24 -0.41
C VAL A 207 11.15 3.36 -0.32
N PHE A 208 11.80 2.54 0.50
CA PHE A 208 13.20 2.78 0.90
C PHE A 208 14.13 1.58 0.68
N ILE A 209 13.59 0.36 0.51
CA ILE A 209 14.40 -0.84 0.32
C ILE A 209 14.37 -1.25 -1.15
N ASP A 210 13.21 -1.50 -1.75
CA ASP A 210 13.09 -1.93 -3.14
C ASP A 210 13.27 -0.78 -4.14
N VAL A 211 14.40 -0.08 -4.04
CA VAL A 211 14.74 1.12 -4.80
C VAL A 211 16.19 1.02 -5.31
N PRO A 212 16.49 1.50 -6.53
CA PRO A 212 17.87 1.60 -7.00
C PRO A 212 18.76 2.39 -6.01
N PRO A 213 20.04 2.01 -5.83
CA PRO A 213 20.82 1.05 -6.61
C PRO A 213 20.81 -0.39 -6.04
N GLN A 214 19.84 -0.76 -5.21
CA GLN A 214 19.85 -2.09 -4.58
C GLN A 214 19.63 -3.19 -5.63
N GLU A 215 20.58 -4.10 -5.80
CA GLU A 215 20.53 -5.19 -6.76
C GLU A 215 20.60 -6.54 -6.05
N GLU A 216 19.97 -7.55 -6.65
CA GLU A 216 20.08 -8.92 -6.17
C GLU A 216 21.52 -9.40 -6.40
N LYS A 217 22.24 -9.70 -5.32
CA LYS A 217 23.60 -10.22 -5.42
C LYS A 217 23.56 -11.74 -5.60
N GLN A 218 24.21 -12.24 -6.65
CA GLN A 218 24.44 -13.67 -6.82
C GLN A 218 25.40 -14.15 -5.71
N VAL A 219 24.94 -15.09 -4.87
CA VAL A 219 25.70 -15.60 -3.72
C VAL A 219 26.81 -16.58 -4.15
N CYS A 220 26.63 -17.25 -5.30
CA CYS A 220 27.63 -18.12 -5.91
C CYS A 220 28.24 -17.41 -7.12
N GLU A 221 29.48 -16.94 -6.99
CA GLU A 221 30.22 -16.35 -8.09
C GLU A 221 30.80 -17.48 -8.95
N ASP A 222 30.11 -17.86 -10.04
CA ASP A 222 30.56 -18.93 -10.96
C ASP A 222 31.79 -18.51 -11.80
N LEU A 223 32.09 -17.22 -11.83
CA LEU A 223 33.21 -16.61 -12.56
C LEU A 223 34.14 -15.93 -11.57
N GLN A 224 35.26 -16.57 -11.28
CA GLN A 224 36.36 -16.00 -10.50
C GLN A 224 37.44 -15.46 -11.44
N ILE A 225 37.87 -14.22 -11.22
CA ILE A 225 38.97 -13.63 -11.96
C ILE A 225 40.28 -14.18 -11.38
N TRP A 226 41.07 -14.88 -12.20
CA TRP A 226 42.30 -15.55 -11.76
C TRP A 226 43.31 -14.64 -11.04
N SER A 227 43.43 -13.38 -11.44
CA SER A 227 44.30 -12.39 -10.78
C SER A 227 43.81 -11.98 -9.38
N GLU A 228 42.52 -12.13 -9.09
CA GLU A 228 41.92 -11.78 -7.81
C GLU A 228 41.97 -12.94 -6.79
N MET A 229 42.09 -14.18 -7.28
CA MET A 229 42.27 -15.36 -6.42
C MET A 229 43.60 -15.35 -5.66
N TYR A 230 44.63 -14.71 -6.20
CA TYR A 230 45.96 -14.64 -5.58
C TYR A 230 46.24 -13.32 -4.85
N SER A 231 45.34 -12.33 -4.93
CA SER A 231 45.53 -11.01 -4.31
C SER A 231 44.94 -10.91 -2.90
N GLN A 232 44.12 -11.87 -2.48
CA GLN A 232 43.69 -11.97 -1.09
C GLN A 232 44.75 -12.75 -0.28
N PRO A 233 45.37 -12.16 0.75
CA PRO A 233 46.15 -12.96 1.69
C PRO A 233 45.22 -14.02 2.27
N LEU A 234 45.67 -15.28 2.28
CA LEU A 234 44.99 -16.36 2.98
C LEU A 234 44.55 -15.80 4.33
N ARG A 235 43.23 -15.66 4.54
CA ARG A 235 42.69 -15.39 5.86
C ARG A 235 43.15 -16.58 6.69
N THR A 236 44.23 -16.39 7.45
CA THR A 236 44.68 -17.33 8.46
C THR A 236 43.46 -17.61 9.31
N ASN A 237 42.99 -18.85 9.26
CA ASN A 237 41.90 -19.38 10.05
C ASN A 237 41.92 -18.72 11.43
N GLU A 238 41.00 -17.78 11.68
CA GLU A 238 40.54 -17.59 13.03
C GLU A 238 39.93 -18.94 13.41
N SER A 239 40.60 -19.60 14.35
CA SER A 239 40.28 -20.90 14.89
C SER A 239 38.79 -21.02 15.17
N LEU A 240 38.09 -21.72 14.28
CA LEU A 240 36.93 -22.52 14.69
C LEU A 240 37.50 -23.61 15.58
N ASP A 241 37.67 -23.30 16.87
CA ASP A 241 37.78 -24.28 17.94
C ASP A 241 36.42 -24.98 18.05
N CYS A 242 36.13 -25.84 17.07
CA CYS A 242 35.08 -26.83 17.16
C CYS A 242 35.84 -28.15 17.16
N SER A 243 35.99 -28.73 18.34
CA SER A 243 36.72 -29.98 18.47
C SER A 243 36.02 -31.06 17.66
N LEU A 244 36.79 -32.00 17.10
CA LEU A 244 36.23 -33.13 16.35
C LEU A 244 35.31 -34.01 17.23
N GLU A 245 35.41 -33.86 18.55
CA GLU A 245 34.59 -34.52 19.57
C GLU A 245 33.16 -33.93 19.60
N ASP A 246 33.01 -32.61 19.41
CA ASP A 246 31.71 -31.91 19.34
C ASP A 246 30.91 -32.30 18.08
N LEU A 247 31.59 -32.56 16.96
CA LEU A 247 30.97 -32.97 15.70
C LEU A 247 30.56 -34.44 15.67
N MET A 248 31.19 -35.29 16.50
CA MET A 248 30.89 -36.73 16.56
C MET A 248 29.99 -37.12 17.75
N GLY A 249 29.57 -36.17 18.59
CA GLY A 249 28.61 -36.43 19.67
C GLY A 249 29.08 -37.48 20.67
N LEU A 250 30.39 -37.58 20.91
CA LEU A 250 30.95 -38.51 21.90
C LEU A 250 31.22 -37.78 23.22
N LYS A 251 30.14 -37.72 24.02
CA LYS A 251 29.97 -37.29 25.42
C LYS A 251 29.81 -35.80 25.73
#